data_AF-A0A258HU60-F1
#
_entry.id   AF-A0A258HU60-F1
#
_cell.length_a   1.000
_cell.length_b   1.000
_cell.length_c   1.000
_cell.angle_alpha   90.00
_cell.angle_beta   90.00
_cell.angle_gamma   90.00
#
_symmetry.space_group_name_H-M   'P 1'
#
loop_
_entity.id
_entity.type
_entity.pdbx_description
1 polymer ?
#
loop_
_entity_poly.entity_id
_entity_poly.type
_entity_poly.pdbx_seq_one_letter_code
_entity_poly.pdbx_strand_id
1 'polypeptide(L)' 'MTDGYIFEHRHKGNLWRLEVQHFRGRTFVNLRKWYADGEAWKPTRDGFTMPMASLKTLTESLLAYHGINLPEAFLPGS' A
#
# COMPACT_ATOMS: atom_id res chain seq x y z
N MET A 1 -16.18 -6.85 -3.28
CA MET A 1 -15.60 -5.55 -2.87
C MET A 1 -14.36 -5.90 -2.09
N THR A 2 -13.18 -5.78 -2.70
CA THR A 2 -11.91 -6.04 -2.01
C THR A 2 -11.80 -5.01 -0.90
N ASP A 3 -11.75 -5.45 0.35
CA ASP A 3 -11.37 -4.61 1.48
C ASP A 3 -10.14 -3.81 1.07
N GLY A 4 -10.09 -2.52 1.39
CA GLY A 4 -9.15 -1.53 0.84
C GLY A 4 -7.64 -1.79 1.07
N TYR A 5 -7.22 -3.03 1.29
CA TYR A 5 -5.85 -3.51 1.41
C TYR A 5 -5.29 -3.86 0.03
N ILE A 6 -4.12 -3.28 -0.28
CA ILE A 6 -3.35 -3.51 -1.50
C ILE A 6 -2.33 -4.64 -1.27
N PHE A 7 -1.76 -4.71 -0.07
CA PHE A 7 -0.72 -5.68 0.28
C PHE A 7 -0.68 -5.94 1.79
N GLU A 8 -0.44 -7.19 2.18
CA GLU A 8 -0.20 -7.61 3.56
C GLU A 8 1.06 -8.46 3.69
N HIS A 9 1.82 -8.22 4.75
CA HIS A 9 2.98 -9.03 5.09
C HIS A 9 3.14 -9.21 6.59
N ARG A 10 3.21 -10.45 7.06
CA ARG A 10 3.41 -10.79 8.48
C ARG A 10 4.87 -11.12 8.74
N HIS A 11 5.47 -10.47 9.73
CA HIS A 11 6.85 -10.69 10.11
C HIS A 11 7.08 -10.46 11.62
N LYS A 12 7.70 -11.44 12.29
CA LYS A 12 8.05 -11.36 13.73
C LYS A 12 6.90 -10.84 14.61
N GLY A 13 5.71 -11.44 14.47
CA GLY A 13 4.52 -11.07 15.23
C GLY A 13 3.88 -9.72 14.87
N ASN A 14 4.42 -9.01 13.88
CA ASN A 14 3.85 -7.77 13.36
C ASN A 14 3.20 -8.01 12.01
N LEU A 15 2.27 -7.12 11.66
CA LEU A 15 1.61 -7.10 10.37
C LEU A 15 1.89 -5.76 9.66
N TRP A 16 2.37 -5.82 8.43
CA TRP A 16 2.51 -4.67 7.55
C TRP A 16 1.36 -4.66 6.56
N ARG A 17 0.67 -3.53 6.47
CA ARG A 17 -0.47 -3.33 5.57
C ARG A 17 -0.23 -2.11 4.70
N LEU A 18 -0.34 -2.30 3.38
CA LEU A 18 -0.56 -1.24 2.43
C LEU A 18 -2.06 -1.14 2.18
N GLU A 19 -2.67 0.01 2.47
CA GLU A 19 -4.12 0.19 2.38
C GLU A 19 -4.50 1.56 1.80
N VAL A 20 -5.70 1.64 1.23
CA VAL A 20 -6.32 2.87 0.77
C VAL A 20 -7.12 3.48 1.91
N GLN A 21 -6.82 4.72 2.25
CA GLN A 21 -7.48 5.46 3.32
C GLN A 21 -8.16 6.73 2.77
N HIS A 22 -9.36 7.02 3.26
CA HIS A 22 -10.08 8.25 2.96
C HIS A 22 -10.06 9.17 4.18
N PHE A 23 -9.56 10.40 4.01
CA PHE A 23 -9.49 11.39 5.09
C PHE A 23 -9.81 12.79 4.55
N ARG A 24 -10.84 13.42 5.12
CA ARG A 24 -11.31 14.78 4.76
C ARG A 24 -11.47 14.98 3.24
N GLY A 25 -12.17 14.05 2.58
CA GLY A 25 -12.45 14.11 1.14
C GLY A 25 -11.25 13.81 0.24
N ARG A 26 -10.10 13.40 0.79
CA ARG A 26 -8.91 13.02 0.05
C ARG A 26 -8.61 11.53 0.23
N THR A 27 -8.09 10.91 -0.82
CA THR A 27 -7.68 9.51 -0.82
C THR A 27 -6.17 9.39 -0.74
N PHE A 28 -5.70 8.54 0.16
CA PHE A 28 -4.30 8.27 0.43
C PHE A 28 -4.03 6.77 0.38
N VAL A 29 -2.76 6.45 0.23
CA VAL A 29 -2.24 5.10 0.46
C VAL A 29 -1.41 5.13 1.74
N ASN A 30 -1.63 4.18 2.63
CA ASN A 30 -0.99 4.08 3.93
C ASN A 30 -0.24 2.75 4.01
N LEU A 31 1.08 2.78 4.17
CA LEU A 31 1.88 1.61 4.53
C LEU A 31 2.19 1.70 6.01
N ARG A 32 1.60 0.81 6.82
CA ARG A 32 1.72 0.88 8.27
C ARG A 32 2.05 -0.48 8.86
N LYS A 33 2.87 -0.48 9.91
CA LYS A 33 3.06 -1.61 10.79
C LYS A 33 1.96 -1.64 11.84
N TRP A 34 1.47 -2.84 12.13
CA TRP A 34 0.42 -3.14 13.09
C TRP A 34 0.92 -4.18 14.08
N TYR A 35 0.46 -4.05 15.31
CA TYR A 35 0.73 -5.00 16.39
C TYR A 35 -0.56 -5.72 16.79
N ALA A 36 -0.43 -6.94 17.28
CA ALA A 36 -1.54 -7.69 17.82
C ALA A 36 -1.94 -7.12 19.19
N ASP A 37 -3.24 -6.92 19.37
CA ASP A 37 -3.84 -6.52 20.63
C ASP A 37 -5.08 -7.40 20.88
N GLY A 38 -4.87 -8.49 21.64
CA GLY A 38 -5.85 -9.57 21.76
C GLY A 38 -6.12 -10.24 20.41
N GLU A 39 -7.39 -10.28 20.01
CA GLU A 39 -7.83 -10.80 18.71
C GLU A 39 -7.79 -9.76 17.58
N ALA A 40 -7.45 -8.51 17.90
CA ALA A 40 -7.45 -7.39 16.95
C ALA A 40 -6.04 -6.96 16.53
N TRP A 41 -5.95 -6.22 15.43
CA TRP A 41 -4.74 -5.55 15.00
C TRP A 41 -4.89 -4.04 15.23
N LYS A 42 -3.87 -3.40 15.80
CA LYS A 42 -3.82 -1.95 15.98
C LYS A 42 -2.66 -1.33 15.22
N PRO A 43 -2.85 -0.15 14.59
CA PRO A 43 -1.80 0.51 13.86
C PRO A 43 -0.77 1.10 14.84
N THR A 44 0.50 1.01 14.48
CA THR A 44 1.59 1.69 15.19
C THR A 44 1.84 3.08 14.58
N ARG A 45 2.80 3.83 15.14
CA ARG A 45 3.32 5.05 14.51
C ARG A 45 4.29 4.74 13.36
N ASP A 46 4.83 3.52 13.29
CA ASP A 46 5.77 3.10 12.24
C ASP A 46 5.03 2.89 10.91
N GLY A 47 5.40 3.68 9.92
CA GLY A 47 4.80 3.66 8.60
C GLY A 47 4.75 5.04 7.99
N PHE A 48 4.17 5.12 6.79
CA PHE A 48 4.03 6.38 6.08
C PHE A 48 2.74 6.43 5.27
N THR A 49 2.32 7.65 4.97
CA THR A 49 1.15 7.94 4.13
C THR A 49 1.64 8.65 2.89
N MET A 50 1.17 8.21 1.73
CA MET A 50 1.45 8.84 0.44
C MET A 50 0.14 9.23 -0.26
N PRO A 51 0.14 10.29 -1.09
CA PRO A 51 -1.00 10.59 -1.95
C PRO A 51 -1.33 9.41 -2.88
N MET A 52 -2.61 9.21 -3.19
CA MET A 52 -3.02 8.14 -4.13
C MET A 52 -2.30 8.23 -5.49
N ALA A 53 -2.04 9.44 -5.99
CA ALA A 53 -1.30 9.64 -7.25
C ALA A 53 0.11 9.01 -7.25
N SER A 54 0.78 8.92 -6.09
CA SER A 54 2.11 8.33 -5.96
C SER A 54 2.11 6.81 -6.08
N LEU A 55 0.96 6.14 -5.93
CA LEU A 55 0.86 4.69 -6.04
C LEU A 55 1.24 4.20 -7.45
N LYS A 56 0.89 4.95 -8.50
CA LYS A 56 1.25 4.61 -9.89
C LYS A 56 2.77 4.55 -10.04
N THR A 57 3.47 5.59 -9.60
CA THR A 57 4.93 5.67 -9.64
C THR A 57 5.60 4.54 -8.83
N LEU A 58 5.04 4.20 -7.67
CA LEU A 58 5.53 3.07 -6.88
C LEU A 58 5.41 1.76 -7.67
N THR A 59 4.25 1.49 -8.26
CA THR A 59 4.02 0.28 -9.06
C THR A 59 4.98 0.19 -10.24
N GLU A 60 5.14 1.28 -10.99
CA GLU A 60 6.09 1.33 -12.12
C GLU A 60 7.52 1.04 -11.68
N SER A 61 7.95 1.62 -10.56
CA SER A 61 9.29 1.44 -10.01
C SER A 61 9.52 -0.01 -9.57
N LEU A 62 8.53 -0.65 -8.94
CA LEU A 62 8.61 -2.05 -8.54
C LEU A 62 8.66 -3.00 -9.75
N LEU A 63 7.83 -2.78 -10.77
CA LEU A 63 7.85 -3.58 -11.99
C LEU A 63 9.20 -3.47 -12.70
N ALA A 64 9.72 -2.26 -12.85
CA ALA A 64 11.04 -2.02 -13.43
C ALA A 64 12.15 -2.70 -12.63
N TYR A 65 12.12 -2.61 -11.29
CA TYR A 65 13.09 -3.28 -10.42
C TYR A 65 13.08 -4.81 -10.57
N HIS A 66 11.91 -5.40 -10.76
CA HIS A 66 11.76 -6.84 -10.98
C HIS A 66 12.05 -7.29 -12.42
N GLY A 67 12.39 -6.37 -13.34
CA GLY A 67 12.58 -6.68 -14.75
C GLY A 67 11.29 -7.16 -15.44
N ILE A 68 10.13 -6.83 -14.87
CA ILE A 68 8.82 -7.17 -15.43
C ILE A 68 8.44 -6.06 -16.41
N ASN A 69 8.17 -6.43 -17.66
CA ASN A 69 7.67 -5.47 -18.66
C ASN A 69 6.38 -4.82 -18.15
N LEU A 70 6.32 -3.49 -18.21
CA LEU A 70 5.10 -2.74 -17.89
C LEU A 70 3.97 -3.21 -18.81
N PRO A 71 2.81 -3.64 -18.29
CA PRO A 71 1.64 -3.86 -19.12
C PRO A 71 1.30 -2.58 -19.89
N GLU A 72 0.82 -2.69 -21.14
CA GLU A 72 0.52 -1.53 -21.99
C GLU A 72 -0.35 -0.46 -21.30
N ALA A 73 -1.29 -0.88 -20.45
CA ALA A 73 -2.17 -0.02 -19.67
C ALA A 73 -1.45 0.96 -18.70
N PHE A 74 -0.15 0.80 -18.47
CA PHE A 74 0.66 1.67 -17.61
C PHE A 74 1.60 2.60 -18.39
N LEU A 75 1.67 2.45 -19.72
CA LEU A 75 2.51 3.29 -20.57
C LEU A 75 1.90 4.70 -20.72
N PRO A 76 2.71 5.77 -20.68
CA PRO A 76 2.19 7.11 -20.89
C PRO A 76 1.66 7.27 -22.32
N GLY A 77 0.38 7.64 -22.47
CA GLY A 77 -0.24 7.98 -23.75
C GLY A 77 -1.22 6.96 -24.35
N SER A 78 -1.57 5.90 -23.61
CA SER A 78 -2.69 4.98 -23.93
C SER A 78 -4.05 5.52 -23.49
#